data_AF-A0A1V5MT48-F1
#
_entry.id   AF-A0A1V5MT48-F1
#
_cell.length_a   1.000
_cell.length_b   1.000
_cell.length_c   1.000
_cell.angle_alpha   90.00
_cell.angle_beta   90.00
_cell.angle_gamma   90.00
#
_symmetry.space_group_name_H-M   'P 1'
#
loop_
_entity.id
_entity.type
_entity.pdbx_description
1 polymer ?
#
loop_
_entity_poly.entity_id
_entity_poly.type
_entity_poly.pdbx_seq_one_letter_code
_entity_poly.pdbx_strand_id
1 'polypeptide(L)' 'MDVKYYFGKTDGTATINGSNDLSMYLLNTAHVAMVPGTAFGDPNCLRFSYATSKEKITEAVKRIKETLAKFK' A
#
# COMPACT_ATOMS: atom_id res chain seq x y z
N MET A 1 2.00 -4.04 10.34
CA MET A 1 1.91 -2.57 10.24
C MET A 1 0.45 -2.27 9.90
N ASP A 2 -0.30 -1.69 10.83
CA ASP A 2 -1.75 -1.51 10.67
C ASP A 2 -2.03 -0.46 9.58
N VAL A 3 -2.85 -0.81 8.60
CA VAL A 3 -3.25 0.05 7.47
C VAL A 3 -4.71 0.48 7.52
N LYS A 4 -5.44 0.21 8.61
CA LYS A 4 -6.84 0.60 8.80
C LYS A 4 -7.09 2.10 8.65
N TYR A 5 -6.08 2.92 8.92
CA TYR A 5 -6.17 4.37 8.72
C TYR A 5 -6.61 4.76 7.29
N TYR A 6 -6.28 3.93 6.30
CA TYR A 6 -6.65 4.16 4.91
C TYR A 6 -7.98 3.50 4.53
N PHE A 7 -8.57 2.66 5.38
CA PHE A 7 -9.82 1.98 5.07
C PHE A 7 -10.98 2.99 5.10
N GLY A 8 -11.81 2.96 4.06
CA GLY A 8 -12.87 3.94 3.82
C GLY A 8 -12.40 5.26 3.19
N LYS A 9 -11.09 5.47 3.03
CA LYS A 9 -10.58 6.65 2.31
C LYS A 9 -10.70 6.46 0.80
N THR A 10 -10.96 7.56 0.11
CA THR A 10 -11.01 7.62 -1.35
C THR A 10 -10.12 8.75 -1.86
N ASP A 11 -9.49 8.52 -3.01
CA ASP A 11 -8.76 9.56 -3.75
C ASP A 11 -9.66 10.24 -4.80
N GLY A 12 -10.96 9.93 -4.81
CA GLY A 12 -11.93 10.34 -5.82
C GLY A 12 -12.11 9.32 -6.96
N THR A 13 -11.19 8.36 -7.11
CA THR A 13 -11.22 7.32 -8.15
C THR A 13 -11.26 5.90 -7.59
N ALA A 14 -10.51 5.64 -6.52
CA ALA A 14 -10.44 4.36 -5.84
C ALA A 14 -10.84 4.54 -4.38
N THR A 15 -11.62 3.59 -3.86
CA THR A 15 -11.98 3.50 -2.45
C THR A 15 -11.28 2.30 -1.86
N ILE A 16 -10.59 2.48 -0.74
CA ILE A 16 -9.85 1.40 -0.08
C ILE A 16 -10.74 0.76 0.97
N ASN A 17 -11.28 -0.43 0.73
CA ASN A 17 -12.12 -1.12 1.72
C ASN A 17 -11.35 -2.13 2.57
N GLY A 18 -10.09 -2.39 2.23
CA GLY A 18 -9.24 -3.32 2.96
C GLY A 18 -7.80 -3.35 2.45
N SER A 19 -6.97 -4.21 3.06
CA SER A 19 -5.56 -4.35 2.68
C SER A 19 -5.36 -4.81 1.23
N ASN A 20 -6.26 -5.62 0.68
CA ASN A 20 -6.18 -6.04 -0.72
C ASN A 20 -6.33 -4.87 -1.69
N ASP A 21 -7.33 -4.02 -1.47
CA ASP A 21 -7.57 -2.82 -2.28
C ASP A 21 -6.39 -1.86 -2.18
N LEU A 22 -5.85 -1.67 -0.97
CA LEU A 22 -4.68 -0.82 -0.75
C LEU A 22 -3.45 -1.37 -1.48
N SER A 23 -3.24 -2.68 -1.45
CA SER A 23 -2.15 -3.35 -2.15
C SER A 23 -2.27 -3.17 -3.67
N MET A 24 -3.46 -3.36 -4.22
CA MET A 24 -3.72 -3.17 -5.65
C MET A 24 -3.59 -1.70 -6.07
N TYR A 25 -4.04 -0.78 -5.24
CA TYR A 25 -3.90 0.66 -5.49
C TYR A 25 -2.43 1.07 -5.53
N LEU A 26 -1.62 0.63 -4.56
CA LEU A 26 -0.17 0.92 -4.55
C LEU A 26 0.55 0.26 -5.74
N LEU A 27 0.12 -0.92 -6.16
CA LEU A 27 0.64 -1.56 -7.37
C LEU A 27 0.31 -0.74 -8.63
N ASN A 28 -0.93 -0.30 -8.79
CA ASN A 28 -1.39 0.41 -9.99
C ASN A 28 -0.89 1.86 -10.05
N THR A 29 -0.84 2.56 -8.92
CA THR A 29 -0.54 4.00 -8.86
C THR A 29 0.90 4.29 -8.49
N ALA A 30 1.48 3.56 -7.54
CA ALA A 30 2.87 3.75 -7.10
C ALA A 30 3.85 2.82 -7.82
N HIS A 31 3.35 1.85 -8.62
CA HIS A 31 4.15 0.77 -9.20
C HIS A 31 4.94 -0.02 -8.14
N VAL A 32 4.36 -0.20 -6.95
CA VAL A 32 4.96 -0.96 -5.85
C VAL A 32 4.10 -2.17 -5.54
N ALA A 33 4.61 -3.36 -5.84
CA ALA A 33 3.97 -4.61 -5.49
C ALA A 33 4.09 -4.89 -3.99
N MET A 34 2.96 -5.18 -3.35
CA MET A 34 2.88 -5.55 -1.94
C MET A 34 2.07 -6.83 -1.79
N VAL A 35 2.22 -7.49 -0.64
CA VAL A 35 1.39 -8.65 -0.31
C VAL A 35 0.39 -8.24 0.77
N PRO A 36 -0.93 -8.40 0.53
CA PRO A 36 -1.93 -8.11 1.53
C PRO A 36 -1.84 -9.11 2.68
N GLY A 37 -2.02 -8.64 3.91
CA GLY A 37 -1.95 -9.46 5.11
C GLY A 37 -3.10 -10.46 5.23
N THR A 38 -4.17 -10.31 4.43
CA THR A 38 -5.22 -11.32 4.25
C THR A 38 -4.64 -12.69 3.92
N ALA A 39 -3.54 -12.75 3.16
CA ALA A 39 -2.84 -13.99 2.83
C ALA A 39 -2.19 -14.70 4.05
N PHE A 40 -2.05 -13.99 5.17
CA PHE A 40 -1.43 -14.45 6.41
C PHE A 40 -2.38 -14.41 7.62
N GLY A 41 -3.69 -14.20 7.39
CA GLY A 41 -4.70 -14.16 8.45
C GLY A 41 -4.86 -12.81 9.16
N ASP A 42 -4.17 -11.75 8.71
CA ASP A 42 -4.34 -10.39 9.25
C ASP A 42 -4.77 -9.41 8.14
N PRO A 43 -6.09 -9.18 7.95
CA PRO A 43 -6.59 -8.32 6.89
C PRO A 43 -6.23 -6.85 7.06
N ASN A 44 -5.65 -6.47 8.19
CA ASN A 44 -5.34 -5.08 8.54
C ASN A 44 -3.88 -4.70 8.30
N CYS A 45 -3.07 -5.63 7.80
CA CYS A 45 -1.65 -5.40 7.58
C CYS A 45 -1.27 -5.52 6.10
N LEU A 46 -0.16 -4.88 5.73
CA LEU A 46 0.56 -5.11 4.48
C LEU A 46 1.96 -5.65 4.79
N ARG A 47 2.45 -6.54 3.94
CA ARG A 47 3.82 -7.07 4.01
C ARG A 47 4.69 -6.47 2.91
N PHE A 48 5.84 -5.97 3.34
CA PHE A 48 6.88 -5.44 2.47
C PHE A 48 8.00 -6.46 2.30
N SER A 49 8.49 -6.62 1.07
CA SER A 49 9.76 -7.30 0.82
C SER A 49 10.86 -6.24 0.73
N TYR A 50 11.84 -6.33 1.63
CA TYR A 50 13.03 -5.48 1.63
C TYR A 50 14.27 -6.23 1.09
N ALA A 51 14.08 -7.43 0.53
CA ALA A 51 15.14 -8.23 -0.08
C ALA A 51 15.51 -7.68 -1.47
N THR A 52 15.93 -6.41 -1.53
CA THR A 52 16.33 -5.71 -2.75
C THR A 52 17.33 -4.60 -2.43
N SER A 53 17.77 -3.83 -3.43
CA SER A 53 18.77 -2.77 -3.22
C SER A 53 18.19 -1.58 -2.44
N LYS A 54 19.03 -0.89 -1.67
CA LYS A 54 18.62 0.26 -0.85
C LYS A 54 18.00 1.38 -1.68
N GLU A 55 18.50 1.58 -2.90
CA GLU A 55 18.02 2.57 -3.85
C GLU A 55 16.57 2.27 -4.25
N LYS A 56 16.28 1.01 -4.58
CA LYS A 56 14.93 0.55 -4.91
C LYS A 56 13.96 0.71 -3.74
N ILE A 57 14.41 0.38 -2.52
CA ILE A 57 13.60 0.56 -1.30
C ILE A 57 13.30 2.05 -1.08
N THR A 58 14.30 2.91 -1.21
CA THR A 58 14.15 4.35 -1.01
C THR A 58 13.17 4.95 -2.00
N GLU A 59 13.29 4.58 -3.29
CA GLU A 59 12.37 5.01 -4.34
C GLU A 59 10.95 4.48 -4.12
N ALA A 60 10.79 3.21 -3.74
CA ALA A 60 9.48 2.63 -3.45
C ALA A 60 8.79 3.37 -2.29
N VAL A 61 9.50 3.63 -1.19
CA VAL A 61 8.98 4.37 -0.03
C VAL A 61 8.57 5.80 -0.41
N LYS A 62 9.36 6.47 -1.26
CA LYS A 62 9.02 7.79 -1.79
C LYS A 62 7.69 7.76 -2.56
N ARG A 63 7.55 6.83 -3.51
CA ARG A 63 6.33 6.67 -4.32
C ARG A 63 5.10 6.33 -3.49
N ILE A 64 5.26 5.46 -2.48
CA ILE A 64 4.19 5.14 -1.52
C ILE A 64 3.76 6.40 -0.79
N LYS A 65 4.70 7.18 -0.25
CA LYS A 65 4.40 8.42 0.49
C LYS A 65 3.62 9.41 -0.38
N GLU A 66 4.07 9.65 -1.61
CA GLU A 66 3.41 10.55 -2.56
C GLU A 66 2.00 10.06 -2.95
N THR A 67 1.84 8.75 -3.11
CA THR A 67 0.56 8.13 -3.46
C THR A 67 -0.43 8.18 -2.29
N LEU A 68 0.03 7.85 -1.08
CA LEU A 68 -0.82 7.89 0.12
C LEU A 68 -1.21 9.32 0.51
N ALA A 69 -0.43 10.34 0.14
CA ALA A 69 -0.76 11.74 0.35
C ALA A 69 -1.96 12.21 -0.52
N LYS A 70 -2.36 11.44 -1.54
CA LYS A 70 -3.55 11.74 -2.35
C LYS A 70 -4.86 11.47 -1.59
N PHE A 71 -4.84 10.56 -0.63
CA PHE A 71 -5.99 10.30 0.23
C PHE A 71 -6.15 11.43 1.24
N LYS A 72 -7.26 12.16 1.15
CA LYS A 72 -7.66 13.14 2.16
C LYS A 72 -8.36 12.46 3.32
#